data_AF-A0A9E4EAQ1-F1
#
_entry.id   AF-A0A9E4EAQ1-F1
#
_cell.length_a   1.000
_cell.length_b   1.000
_cell.length_c   1.000
_cell.angle_alpha   90.00
_cell.angle_beta   90.00
_cell.angle_gamma   90.00
#
_symmetry.space_group_name_H-M   'P 1'
#
loop_
_entity.id
_entity.type
_entity.pdbx_description
1 polymer ?
#
loop_
_entity_poly.entity_id
_entity_poly.type
_entity_poly.pdbx_seq_one_letter_code
_entity_poly.pdbx_strand_id
1 'polypeptide(L)'
;MSFSRTPSGLSAEYLFFSEILVYVEGYTDIPFYNAILQNYNCRVKAKNGKPECEKLATFLGQDNYPYVVILDGHYDILERVRSQHRRIVLLHRHSYENYLFEEERIKQFCRDRVPSEDSLEEPLASDEFKDFAEDIEVKFKDWLILDVAHQRSKTGQKTFFQTPDRFFKARFQDNQIQKQQEAAAEGIDIEGIDDAKNLVEKYLRDQCLINLLPGHLAFGIMRRFISKVVGKSIPNDEIRLYLSRVVWQLVKTRNHNSLKRRLRKAVREAERIRQASNGQTQSNTNS
;
A
#
# COMPACT_ATOMS: atom_id res chain seq x y z
N MET A 1 32.26 -1.72 -10.64
CA MET A 1 32.32 -0.70 -9.56
C MET A 1 30.95 -0.04 -9.47
N SER A 2 30.27 -0.14 -8.33
CA SER A 2 28.98 0.52 -8.10
C SER A 2 29.25 1.89 -7.47
N PHE A 3 28.94 2.98 -8.16
CA PHE A 3 28.93 4.31 -7.56
C PHE A 3 27.72 4.42 -6.62
N SER A 4 27.92 4.30 -5.31
CA SER A 4 26.88 4.65 -4.35
C SER A 4 26.75 6.17 -4.28
N ARG A 5 25.53 6.69 -4.42
CA ARG A 5 25.26 8.12 -4.21
C ARG A 5 25.56 8.45 -2.75
N THR A 6 26.21 9.59 -2.50
CA THR A 6 26.40 10.08 -1.13
C THR A 6 25.03 10.38 -0.50
N PRO A 7 24.90 10.27 0.83
CA PRO A 7 23.69 10.68 1.57
C PRO A 7 23.20 12.09 1.18
N SER A 8 24.14 13.03 1.01
CA SER A 8 23.88 14.39 0.54
C SER A 8 23.31 14.45 -0.89
N GLY A 9 23.79 13.59 -1.79
CA GLY A 9 23.26 13.50 -3.16
C GLY A 9 21.85 12.93 -3.23
N LEU A 10 21.47 12.05 -2.28
CA LEU A 10 20.11 11.50 -2.19
C LEU A 10 19.12 12.53 -1.67
N SER A 11 19.50 13.30 -0.64
CA SER A 11 18.62 14.32 -0.05
C SER A 11 18.50 15.58 -0.93
N ALA A 12 19.54 15.92 -1.70
CA ALA A 12 19.58 17.14 -2.52
C ALA A 12 18.93 17.01 -3.91
N GLU A 13 18.44 15.83 -4.29
CA GLU A 13 17.89 15.60 -5.65
C GLU A 13 16.77 16.59 -6.01
N TYR A 14 16.00 17.09 -5.04
CA TYR A 14 14.96 18.09 -5.27
C TYR A 14 15.48 19.41 -5.87
N LEU A 15 16.76 19.75 -5.68
CA LEU A 15 17.36 20.97 -6.21
C LEU A 15 17.40 20.97 -7.76
N PHE A 16 17.36 19.80 -8.38
CA PHE A 16 17.39 19.66 -9.84
C PHE A 16 16.01 19.70 -10.50
N PHE A 17 14.93 19.87 -9.74
CA PHE A 17 13.56 19.87 -10.27
C PHE A 17 12.84 21.16 -9.87
N SER A 18 12.17 21.81 -10.83
CA SER A 18 11.27 22.95 -10.58
C SER A 18 9.97 22.56 -9.86
N GLU A 19 9.63 21.28 -9.89
CA GLU A 19 8.44 20.68 -9.28
C GLU A 19 8.74 20.16 -7.85
N ILE A 20 7.72 20.01 -7.01
CA ILE A 20 7.88 19.31 -5.72
C ILE A 20 8.10 17.83 -5.96
N LEU A 21 9.15 17.25 -5.36
CA LEU A 21 9.35 15.80 -5.40
C LEU A 21 8.50 15.09 -4.35
N VAL A 22 7.82 14.04 -4.78
CA VAL A 22 7.07 13.11 -3.93
C VAL A 22 7.71 11.74 -4.07
N TYR A 23 8.39 11.28 -3.03
CA TYR A 23 9.07 10.00 -3.03
C TYR A 23 8.15 8.86 -2.58
N VAL A 24 8.20 7.76 -3.32
CA VAL A 24 7.42 6.53 -3.08
C VAL A 24 8.36 5.33 -3.14
N GLU A 25 7.93 4.20 -2.60
CA GLU A 25 8.81 3.03 -2.46
C GLU A 25 9.09 2.37 -3.81
N GLY A 26 8.03 2.04 -4.56
CA GLY A 26 8.08 1.28 -5.79
C GLY A 26 7.71 2.09 -7.04
N TYR A 27 8.20 1.62 -8.19
CA TYR A 27 7.82 2.20 -9.49
C TYR A 27 6.33 1.99 -9.79
N THR A 28 5.78 0.88 -9.27
CA THR A 28 4.39 0.48 -9.47
C THR A 28 3.39 1.38 -8.75
N ASP A 29 3.87 2.16 -7.79
CA ASP A 29 3.05 3.03 -6.95
C ASP A 29 2.82 4.40 -7.63
N ILE A 30 3.68 4.75 -8.59
CA ILE A 30 3.66 6.04 -9.28
C ILE A 30 2.28 6.36 -9.88
N PRO A 31 1.63 5.47 -10.65
CA PRO A 31 0.31 5.76 -11.21
C PRO A 31 -0.76 6.03 -10.15
N PHE A 32 -0.71 5.29 -9.02
CA PHE A 32 -1.63 5.44 -7.90
C PHE A 32 -1.57 6.84 -7.29
N TYR A 33 -0.37 7.35 -7.02
CA TYR A 33 -0.20 8.68 -6.43
C TYR A 33 -0.36 9.82 -7.43
N ASN A 34 0.05 9.63 -8.70
CA ASN A 34 -0.18 10.60 -9.77
C ASN A 34 -1.67 10.91 -9.91
N ALA A 35 -2.55 9.90 -9.83
CA ALA A 35 -3.99 10.11 -9.91
C ALA A 35 -4.55 10.98 -8.76
N ILE A 36 -3.93 10.96 -7.56
CA ILE A 36 -4.32 11.83 -6.44
C ILE A 36 -3.87 13.28 -6.67
N LEU A 37 -2.67 13.42 -7.25
CA LEU A 37 -1.87 14.63 -7.33
C LEU A 37 -1.90 15.31 -8.69
N GLN A 38 -2.68 14.83 -9.66
CA GLN A 38 -2.76 15.34 -11.03
C GLN A 38 -2.95 16.86 -11.19
N ASN A 39 -3.45 17.56 -10.16
CA ASN A 39 -3.67 19.01 -10.17
C ASN A 39 -2.63 19.80 -9.35
N TYR A 40 -1.48 19.19 -9.04
CA TYR A 40 -0.39 19.80 -8.28
C TYR A 40 0.88 19.84 -9.11
N ASN A 41 1.71 20.87 -8.90
CA ASN A 41 3.00 21.01 -9.59
C ASN A 41 4.06 20.14 -8.89
N CYS A 42 3.91 18.82 -9.01
CA CYS A 42 4.75 17.85 -8.34
C CYS A 42 5.07 16.65 -9.23
N ARG A 43 6.17 15.98 -8.90
CA ARG A 43 6.67 14.79 -9.59
C ARG A 43 6.83 13.64 -8.61
N VAL A 44 6.14 12.54 -8.89
CA VAL A 44 6.25 11.31 -8.11
C VAL A 44 7.46 10.50 -8.60
N LYS A 45 8.32 10.05 -7.67
CA LYS A 45 9.54 9.28 -7.95
C LYS A 45 9.68 8.08 -7.02
N ALA A 46 9.96 6.91 -7.59
CA ALA A 46 10.30 5.72 -6.82
C ALA A 46 11.71 5.79 -6.24
N LYS A 47 11.91 5.16 -5.08
CA LYS A 47 13.19 5.13 -4.36
C LYS A 47 13.73 3.73 -4.05
N ASN A 48 13.29 2.71 -4.79
CA ASN A 48 13.80 1.33 -4.68
C ASN A 48 13.53 0.69 -3.29
N GLY A 49 12.36 0.98 -2.70
CA GLY A 49 11.85 0.34 -1.49
C GLY A 49 11.90 1.18 -0.22
N LYS A 50 11.25 0.66 0.83
CA LYS A 50 11.14 1.28 2.16
C LYS A 50 12.47 1.82 2.74
N PRO A 51 13.61 1.09 2.71
CA PRO A 51 14.84 1.56 3.37
C PRO A 51 15.37 2.90 2.84
N GLU A 52 15.24 3.15 1.53
CA GLU A 52 15.67 4.43 0.95
C GLU A 52 14.66 5.55 1.20
N CYS A 53 13.37 5.24 1.22
CA CYS A 53 12.34 6.19 1.65
C CYS A 53 12.51 6.57 3.13
N GLU A 54 12.88 5.63 4.00
CA GLU A 54 13.15 5.89 5.41
C GLU A 54 14.35 6.82 5.60
N LYS A 55 15.43 6.65 4.83
CA LYS A 55 16.56 7.60 4.82
C LYS A 55 16.11 9.01 4.47
N LEU A 56 15.30 9.15 3.42
CA LEU A 56 14.73 10.44 3.02
C LEU A 56 13.79 11.01 4.09
N ALA A 57 13.02 10.16 4.78
CA ALA A 57 12.18 10.56 5.90
C ALA A 57 13.03 11.10 7.07
N THR A 58 14.16 10.45 7.39
CA THR A 58 15.11 10.94 8.40
C THR A 58 15.67 12.31 8.02
N PHE A 59 16.16 12.49 6.79
CA PHE A 59 16.64 13.78 6.31
C PHE A 59 15.57 14.87 6.34
N LEU A 60 14.33 14.51 5.98
CA LEU A 60 13.20 15.44 6.06
C LEU A 60 12.92 15.88 7.50
N GLY A 61 13.09 14.99 8.48
CA GLY A 61 12.95 15.30 9.90
C GLY A 61 14.07 16.18 10.46
N GLN A 62 15.27 16.07 9.91
CA GLN A 62 16.45 16.84 10.35
C GLN A 62 16.50 18.24 9.74
N ASP A 63 16.39 18.34 8.41
CA ASP A 63 16.70 19.55 7.65
C ASP A 63 15.48 20.21 6.98
N ASN A 64 14.29 19.64 7.16
CA ASN A 64 13.02 20.20 6.69
C ASN A 64 13.01 20.51 5.17
N TYR A 65 13.68 19.69 4.35
CA TYR A 65 13.74 19.84 2.88
C TYR A 65 12.39 19.89 2.16
N PRO A 66 12.25 20.60 1.02
CA PRO A 66 10.98 20.81 0.31
C PRO A 66 10.52 19.63 -0.56
N TYR A 67 10.45 18.43 0.01
CA TYR A 67 9.87 17.25 -0.63
C TYR A 67 8.88 16.51 0.30
N VAL A 68 8.20 15.53 -0.26
CA VAL A 68 7.26 14.64 0.44
C VAL A 68 7.78 13.20 0.35
N VAL A 69 7.62 12.44 1.42
CA VAL A 69 7.94 11.00 1.44
C VAL A 69 6.67 10.24 1.78
N ILE A 70 6.36 9.18 1.04
CA ILE A 70 5.26 8.26 1.32
C ILE A 70 5.87 6.91 1.72
N LEU A 71 5.35 6.34 2.81
CA LEU A 71 5.79 5.06 3.36
C LEU A 71 4.59 4.11 3.45
N ASP A 72 4.80 2.87 3.04
CA ASP A 72 3.85 1.80 3.24
C ASP A 72 3.61 1.55 4.73
N GLY A 73 2.39 1.15 5.07
CA GLY A 73 1.97 1.00 6.46
C GLY A 73 2.53 -0.25 7.12
N HIS A 74 2.73 -1.32 6.34
CA HIS A 74 3.08 -2.65 6.85
C HIS A 74 2.24 -3.03 8.09
N TYR A 75 2.86 -3.64 9.10
CA TYR A 75 2.22 -3.91 10.39
C TYR A 75 2.33 -2.75 11.39
N ASP A 76 3.02 -1.65 11.03
CA ASP A 76 3.07 -0.43 11.84
C ASP A 76 1.67 0.20 12.01
N ILE A 77 0.73 -0.14 11.11
CA ILE A 77 -0.68 0.29 11.18
C ILE A 77 -1.43 -0.27 12.40
N LEU A 78 -0.98 -1.41 12.97
CA LEU A 78 -1.56 -2.01 14.17
C LEU A 78 -1.30 -1.17 15.42
N GLU A 79 -0.18 -0.44 15.43
CA GLU A 79 0.26 0.38 16.58
C GLU A 79 -0.20 1.84 16.48
N ARG A 80 -0.87 2.22 15.37
CA ARG A 80 -1.32 3.60 15.10
C ARG A 80 -0.18 4.63 15.18
N VAL A 81 1.01 4.23 14.74
CA VAL A 81 2.21 5.09 14.77
C VAL A 81 1.93 6.40 14.04
N ARG A 82 2.21 7.52 14.71
CA ARG A 82 2.12 8.84 14.08
C ARG A 82 3.38 9.09 13.27
N SER A 83 3.18 9.67 12.09
CA SER A 83 4.29 10.16 11.29
C SER A 83 5.11 11.20 12.05
N GLN A 84 6.44 11.05 12.01
CA GLN A 84 7.39 11.96 12.67
C GLN A 84 7.42 13.35 12.05
N HIS A 85 6.99 13.49 10.78
CA HIS A 85 6.97 14.76 10.08
C HIS A 85 5.69 14.91 9.24
N ARG A 86 5.13 16.13 9.18
CA ARG A 86 3.89 16.44 8.44
C ARG A 86 3.94 16.18 6.92
N ARG A 87 5.13 16.04 6.36
CA ARG A 87 5.40 15.69 4.95
C ARG A 87 5.85 14.24 4.74
N ILE A 88 5.90 13.45 5.82
CA ILE A 88 5.99 12.00 5.73
C ILE A 88 4.57 11.45 5.84
N VAL A 89 4.12 10.74 4.80
CA VAL A 89 2.77 10.16 4.73
C VAL A 89 2.88 8.65 4.90
N LEU A 90 2.71 8.18 6.13
CA LEU A 90 2.53 6.75 6.42
C LEU A 90 1.11 6.30 6.04
N LEU A 91 0.99 5.24 5.26
CA LEU A 91 -0.29 4.65 4.88
C LEU A 91 -1.03 4.05 6.09
N HIS A 92 -2.36 3.95 6.00
CA HIS A 92 -3.20 3.31 7.04
C HIS A 92 -3.63 1.87 6.66
N ARG A 93 -3.18 1.40 5.50
CA ARG A 93 -3.26 0.02 5.05
C ARG A 93 -1.84 -0.48 4.82
N HIS A 94 -1.64 -1.79 4.74
CA HIS A 94 -0.32 -2.39 4.62
C HIS A 94 0.50 -1.79 3.46
N SER A 95 -0.11 -1.57 2.30
CA SER A 95 0.49 -0.94 1.11
C SER A 95 -0.56 -0.17 0.29
N TYR A 96 -0.12 0.49 -0.80
CA TYR A 96 -1.03 1.10 -1.77
C TYR A 96 -1.92 0.08 -2.48
N GLU A 97 -1.47 -1.17 -2.65
CA GLU A 97 -2.24 -2.21 -3.34
C GLU A 97 -3.51 -2.56 -2.58
N ASN A 98 -3.47 -2.48 -1.25
CA ASN A 98 -4.63 -2.67 -0.39
C ASN A 98 -5.66 -1.54 -0.57
N TYR A 99 -5.28 -0.36 -1.06
CA TYR A 99 -6.22 0.69 -1.44
C TYR A 99 -6.95 0.39 -2.76
N LEU A 100 -6.44 -0.51 -3.60
CA LEU A 100 -7.10 -0.92 -4.83
C LEU A 100 -8.25 -1.91 -4.57
N PHE A 101 -8.24 -2.57 -3.40
CA PHE A 101 -9.24 -3.56 -3.00
C PHE A 101 -10.54 -2.88 -2.54
N GLU A 102 -11.29 -2.33 -3.48
CA GLU A 102 -12.58 -1.68 -3.23
C GLU A 102 -13.65 -2.33 -4.09
N GLU A 103 -14.60 -3.01 -3.44
CA GLU A 103 -15.65 -3.86 -4.06
C GLU A 103 -16.27 -3.23 -5.30
N GLU A 104 -16.83 -2.03 -5.17
CA GLU A 104 -17.50 -1.32 -6.25
C GLU A 104 -16.59 -1.02 -7.46
N ARG A 105 -15.28 -0.86 -7.23
CA ARG A 105 -14.31 -0.58 -8.31
C ARG A 105 -13.88 -1.86 -9.00
N ILE A 106 -13.71 -2.93 -8.23
CA ILE A 106 -13.43 -4.26 -8.78
C ILE A 106 -14.62 -4.72 -9.62
N LYS A 107 -15.86 -4.58 -9.12
CA LYS A 107 -17.08 -4.89 -9.87
C LYS A 107 -17.17 -4.11 -11.17
N GLN A 108 -16.96 -2.80 -11.13
CA GLN A 108 -16.95 -1.97 -12.34
C GLN A 108 -15.90 -2.43 -13.34
N PHE A 109 -14.68 -2.73 -12.87
CA PHE A 109 -13.60 -3.23 -13.73
C PHE A 109 -13.98 -4.52 -14.44
N CYS A 110 -14.62 -5.45 -13.73
CA CYS A 110 -15.12 -6.70 -14.29
C CYS A 110 -16.22 -6.45 -15.33
N ARG A 111 -17.24 -5.64 -14.99
CA ARG A 111 -18.35 -5.30 -15.90
C ARG A 111 -17.87 -4.71 -17.23
N ASP A 112 -16.89 -3.81 -17.18
CA ASP A 112 -16.32 -3.18 -18.38
C ASP A 112 -15.60 -4.18 -19.32
N ARG A 113 -15.36 -5.43 -18.89
CA ARG A 113 -14.50 -6.40 -19.59
C ARG A 113 -15.15 -7.75 -19.86
N VAL A 114 -16.36 -7.97 -19.37
CA VAL A 114 -17.16 -9.16 -19.72
C VAL A 114 -17.71 -8.96 -21.14
N PRO A 115 -17.49 -9.91 -22.08
CA PRO A 115 -18.04 -9.82 -23.44
C PRO A 115 -19.57 -9.74 -23.41
N SER A 116 -20.13 -8.73 -24.09
CA SER A 116 -21.55 -8.42 -24.08
C SER A 116 -22.35 -9.35 -25.02
N GLU A 117 -22.77 -10.51 -24.51
CA GLU A 117 -23.98 -11.22 -25.01
C GLU A 117 -24.81 -11.76 -23.83
N ASP A 118 -24.17 -12.13 -22.73
CA ASP A 118 -24.81 -12.31 -21.42
C ASP A 118 -24.60 -11.04 -20.59
N SER A 119 -25.42 -10.01 -20.83
CA SER A 119 -25.46 -8.86 -19.94
C SER A 119 -25.63 -9.39 -18.51
N LEU A 120 -24.64 -9.13 -17.65
CA LEU A 120 -24.74 -9.35 -16.21
C LEU A 120 -25.96 -8.56 -15.71
N GLU A 121 -27.15 -9.13 -15.80
CA GLU A 121 -28.28 -8.77 -14.97
C GLU A 121 -27.76 -8.90 -13.52
N GLU A 122 -27.68 -7.77 -12.80
CA GLU A 122 -27.18 -7.73 -11.43
C GLU A 122 -27.95 -8.78 -10.59
N PRO A 123 -27.27 -9.81 -10.03
CA PRO A 123 -26.53 -9.70 -8.78
C PRO A 123 -25.25 -10.56 -8.69
N LEU A 124 -24.81 -11.22 -9.75
CA LEU A 124 -23.74 -12.24 -9.72
C LEU A 124 -22.42 -11.79 -9.07
N ALA A 125 -22.12 -10.49 -9.04
CA ALA A 125 -20.89 -9.98 -8.45
C ALA A 125 -21.00 -9.57 -6.96
N SER A 126 -22.19 -9.41 -6.37
CA SER A 126 -22.28 -9.00 -4.95
C SER A 126 -22.03 -10.16 -4.00
N ASP A 127 -22.71 -11.27 -4.22
CA ASP A 127 -22.65 -12.41 -3.32
C ASP A 127 -21.32 -13.15 -3.53
N GLU A 128 -20.88 -13.30 -4.79
CA GLU A 128 -19.56 -13.84 -5.08
C GLU A 128 -18.41 -13.03 -4.47
N PHE A 129 -18.50 -11.69 -4.42
CA PHE A 129 -17.46 -10.88 -3.81
C PHE A 129 -17.46 -10.99 -2.29
N LYS A 130 -18.65 -11.04 -1.67
CA LYS A 130 -18.79 -11.24 -0.22
C LYS A 130 -18.29 -12.61 0.20
N ASP A 131 -18.75 -13.67 -0.46
CA ASP A 131 -18.28 -15.04 -0.22
C ASP A 131 -16.77 -15.12 -0.40
N PHE A 132 -16.24 -14.46 -1.43
CA PHE A 132 -14.79 -14.38 -1.65
C PHE A 132 -14.05 -13.64 -0.54
N ALA A 133 -14.60 -12.53 -0.03
CA ALA A 133 -14.03 -11.77 1.07
C ALA A 133 -14.05 -12.56 2.40
N GLU A 134 -15.15 -13.26 2.69
CA GLU A 134 -15.28 -14.15 3.85
C GLU A 134 -14.30 -15.32 3.76
N ASP A 135 -14.16 -15.93 2.57
CA ASP A 135 -13.18 -16.97 2.30
C ASP A 135 -11.75 -16.51 2.58
N ILE A 136 -11.40 -15.28 2.19
CA ILE A 136 -10.08 -14.71 2.49
C ILE A 136 -9.93 -14.55 3.99
N GLU A 137 -10.95 -14.06 4.70
CA GLU A 137 -10.86 -13.85 6.14
C GLU A 137 -10.60 -15.15 6.89
N VAL A 138 -11.40 -16.19 6.61
CA VAL A 138 -11.25 -17.51 7.22
C VAL A 138 -9.90 -18.13 6.90
N LYS A 139 -9.45 -18.07 5.64
CA LYS A 139 -8.22 -18.76 5.20
C LYS A 139 -6.94 -18.05 5.60
N PHE A 140 -6.94 -16.72 5.71
CA PHE A 140 -5.71 -15.94 5.89
C PHE A 140 -5.55 -15.33 7.29
N LYS A 141 -6.57 -15.34 8.15
CA LYS A 141 -6.49 -14.72 9.49
C LYS A 141 -5.35 -15.31 10.34
N ASP A 142 -5.29 -16.62 10.47
CA ASP A 142 -4.27 -17.26 11.32
C ASP A 142 -2.85 -17.11 10.74
N TRP A 143 -2.74 -17.15 9.42
CA TRP A 143 -1.48 -16.85 8.72
C TRP A 143 -1.01 -15.42 8.97
N LEU A 144 -1.93 -14.46 8.94
CA LEU A 144 -1.63 -13.07 9.24
C LEU A 144 -1.15 -12.89 10.67
N ILE A 145 -1.77 -13.58 11.63
CA ILE A 145 -1.36 -13.54 13.04
C ILE A 145 0.09 -14.03 13.17
N LEU A 146 0.43 -15.14 12.54
CA LEU A 146 1.80 -15.66 12.54
C LEU A 146 2.76 -14.69 11.86
N ASP A 147 2.40 -14.10 10.71
CA ASP A 147 3.27 -13.14 10.01
C ASP A 147 3.57 -11.90 10.87
N VAL A 148 2.54 -11.38 11.54
CA VAL A 148 2.68 -10.26 12.49
C VAL A 148 3.60 -10.66 13.64
N ALA A 149 3.41 -11.86 14.20
CA ALA A 149 4.23 -12.37 15.29
C ALA A 149 5.72 -12.51 14.87
N HIS A 150 6.02 -13.09 13.71
CA HIS A 150 7.38 -13.19 13.21
C HIS A 150 8.05 -11.85 12.99
N GLN A 151 7.31 -10.89 12.42
CA GLN A 151 7.82 -9.55 12.16
C GLN A 151 8.17 -8.83 13.47
N ARG A 152 7.31 -8.94 14.50
CA ARG A 152 7.54 -8.35 15.82
C ARG A 152 8.71 -8.99 16.54
N SER A 153 8.80 -10.31 16.50
CA SER A 153 9.88 -11.10 17.10
C SER A 153 11.18 -11.07 16.27
N LYS A 154 11.19 -10.37 15.12
CA LYS A 154 12.35 -10.22 14.21
C LYS A 154 13.01 -11.55 13.83
N THR A 155 12.22 -12.61 13.72
CA THR A 155 12.71 -13.96 13.38
C THR A 155 13.21 -14.06 11.92
N GLY A 156 12.79 -13.13 11.06
CA GLY A 156 13.13 -13.12 9.63
C GLY A 156 12.38 -14.16 8.80
N GLN A 157 11.51 -14.97 9.41
CA GLN A 157 10.67 -15.92 8.69
C GLN A 157 9.52 -15.18 8.00
N LYS A 158 9.15 -15.65 6.80
CA LYS A 158 8.00 -15.17 6.02
C LYS A 158 6.95 -16.24 6.02
N THR A 159 5.75 -15.94 6.49
CA THR A 159 4.67 -16.93 6.57
C THR A 159 3.87 -17.04 5.28
N PHE A 160 3.68 -15.91 4.58
CA PHE A 160 2.96 -15.90 3.31
C PHE A 160 3.83 -16.40 2.15
N PHE A 161 3.25 -17.25 1.31
CA PHE A 161 3.85 -17.63 0.04
C PHE A 161 4.00 -16.41 -0.87
N GLN A 162 5.13 -16.33 -1.59
CA GLN A 162 5.35 -15.31 -2.62
C GLN A 162 4.32 -15.41 -3.78
N THR A 163 3.65 -16.54 -3.93
CA THR A 163 2.67 -16.77 -5.00
C THR A 163 1.28 -17.06 -4.41
N PRO A 164 0.32 -16.13 -4.53
CA PRO A 164 -1.07 -16.31 -4.08
C PRO A 164 -1.73 -17.57 -4.62
N ASP A 165 -1.36 -17.99 -5.85
CA ASP A 165 -1.92 -19.18 -6.50
C ASP A 165 -1.69 -20.48 -5.74
N ARG A 166 -0.70 -20.53 -4.84
CA ARG A 166 -0.52 -21.70 -3.98
C ARG A 166 -1.72 -21.83 -3.04
N PHE A 167 -2.06 -20.78 -2.28
CA PHE A 167 -3.18 -20.79 -1.34
C PHE A 167 -4.52 -21.19 -1.96
N PHE A 168 -4.76 -20.79 -3.20
CA PHE A 168 -6.05 -21.05 -3.86
C PHE A 168 -6.12 -22.33 -4.69
N LYS A 169 -5.06 -23.14 -4.74
CA LYS A 169 -5.19 -24.49 -5.30
C LYS A 169 -5.97 -25.32 -4.30
N ALA A 170 -7.05 -25.98 -4.77
CA ALA A 170 -7.93 -26.89 -4.03
C ALA A 170 -7.22 -28.10 -3.34
N ARG A 171 -5.89 -28.12 -3.33
CA ARG A 171 -5.03 -29.11 -2.66
C ARG A 171 -4.56 -28.69 -1.27
N PHE A 172 -4.84 -27.48 -0.82
CA PHE A 172 -4.68 -27.13 0.58
C PHE A 172 -5.82 -27.77 1.38
N GLN A 173 -5.70 -29.07 1.64
CA GLN A 173 -6.53 -29.75 2.62
C GLN A 173 -6.25 -29.11 3.99
N ASP A 174 -7.28 -29.00 4.84
CA ASP A 174 -7.18 -28.36 6.16
C ASP A 174 -5.99 -28.91 6.98
N ASN A 175 -5.74 -30.22 6.91
CA ASN A 175 -4.61 -30.88 7.56
C ASN A 175 -3.22 -30.40 7.08
N GLN A 176 -3.09 -30.00 5.81
CA GLN A 176 -1.84 -29.44 5.28
C GLN A 176 -1.67 -27.97 5.68
N ILE A 177 -2.76 -27.20 5.73
CA ILE A 177 -2.75 -25.83 6.24
C ILE A 177 -2.29 -25.83 7.69
N GLN A 178 -2.92 -26.67 8.52
CA GLN A 178 -2.60 -26.76 9.95
C GLN A 178 -1.13 -27.15 10.18
N LYS A 179 -0.62 -28.18 9.50
CA LYS A 179 0.79 -28.57 9.62
C LYS A 179 1.76 -27.45 9.24
N GLN A 180 1.43 -26.65 8.23
CA GLN A 180 2.29 -25.54 7.84
C GLN A 180 2.16 -24.35 8.79
N GLN A 181 1.00 -24.13 9.40
CA GLN A 181 0.83 -23.15 10.46
C GLN A 181 1.60 -23.55 11.72
N GLU A 182 1.57 -24.83 12.10
CA GLU A 182 2.38 -25.39 13.18
C GLU A 182 3.88 -25.19 12.90
N ALA A 183 4.33 -25.51 11.67
CA ALA A 183 5.70 -25.28 11.25
C ALA A 183 6.07 -23.79 11.22
N ALA A 184 5.15 -22.91 10.82
CA ALA A 184 5.36 -21.46 10.85
C ALA A 184 5.41 -20.95 12.30
N ALA A 185 4.65 -21.51 13.24
CA ALA A 185 4.73 -21.13 14.65
C ALA A 185 6.08 -21.49 15.31
N GLU A 186 6.91 -22.34 14.68
CA GLU A 186 8.22 -22.70 15.22
C GLU A 186 9.13 -21.48 15.40
N GLY A 187 9.61 -21.29 16.63
CA GLY A 187 10.54 -20.22 16.99
C GLY A 187 9.88 -18.91 17.42
N ILE A 188 8.55 -18.88 17.55
CA ILE A 188 7.84 -17.81 18.26
C ILE A 188 7.28 -18.39 19.56
N ASP A 189 7.37 -17.63 20.66
CA ASP A 189 6.69 -17.98 21.90
C ASP A 189 5.16 -17.78 21.80
N ILE A 190 4.42 -18.51 22.64
CA ILE A 190 2.96 -18.40 22.70
C ILE A 190 2.52 -16.97 23.03
N GLU A 191 3.26 -16.28 23.90
CA GLU A 191 2.97 -14.89 24.28
C GLU A 191 3.03 -13.94 23.07
N GLY A 192 4.04 -14.07 22.20
CA GLY A 192 4.16 -13.27 20.99
C GLY A 192 3.05 -13.55 19.97
N ILE A 193 2.59 -14.80 19.88
CA ILE A 193 1.44 -15.17 19.03
C ILE A 193 0.15 -14.57 19.59
N ASP A 194 -0.09 -14.67 20.90
CA ASP A 194 -1.28 -14.12 21.57
C ASP A 194 -1.33 -12.58 21.46
N ASP A 195 -0.18 -11.91 21.62
CA ASP A 195 -0.06 -10.47 21.40
C ASP A 195 -0.40 -10.07 19.95
N ALA A 196 0.15 -10.78 18.97
CA ALA A 196 -0.16 -10.55 17.57
C ALA A 196 -1.65 -10.76 17.27
N LYS A 197 -2.24 -11.84 17.81
CA LYS A 197 -3.67 -12.13 17.71
C LYS A 197 -4.52 -11.00 18.27
N ASN A 198 -4.21 -10.52 19.48
CA ASN A 198 -4.93 -9.43 20.12
C ASN A 198 -4.87 -8.13 19.28
N LEU A 199 -3.72 -7.82 18.68
CA LEU A 199 -3.56 -6.66 17.79
C LEU A 199 -4.38 -6.79 16.51
N VAL A 200 -4.29 -7.95 15.83
CA VAL A 200 -5.04 -8.23 14.61
C VAL A 200 -6.54 -8.16 14.90
N GLU A 201 -7.03 -8.85 15.91
CA GLU A 201 -8.47 -8.85 16.26
C GLU A 201 -8.97 -7.46 16.65
N LYS A 202 -8.17 -6.67 17.38
CA LYS A 202 -8.49 -5.28 17.69
C LYS A 202 -8.62 -4.43 16.41
N TYR A 203 -7.73 -4.62 15.44
CA TYR A 203 -7.80 -3.92 14.15
C TYR A 203 -9.06 -4.33 13.36
N LEU A 204 -9.37 -5.62 13.33
CA LEU A 204 -10.50 -6.18 12.58
C LEU A 204 -11.88 -5.77 13.11
N ARG A 205 -11.98 -5.25 14.35
CA ARG A 205 -13.24 -4.68 14.86
C ARG A 205 -13.73 -3.49 14.03
N ASP A 206 -12.80 -2.69 13.50
CA ASP A 206 -13.12 -1.44 12.82
C ASP A 206 -12.77 -1.48 11.32
N GLN A 207 -12.00 -2.47 10.87
CA GLN A 207 -11.39 -2.54 9.54
C GLN A 207 -11.41 -3.98 9.00
N CYS A 208 -11.13 -4.18 7.72
CA CYS A 208 -11.12 -5.51 7.09
C CYS A 208 -9.72 -6.13 6.99
N LEU A 209 -9.65 -7.48 6.96
CA LEU A 209 -8.41 -8.27 6.90
C LEU A 209 -7.54 -7.90 5.70
N ILE A 210 -8.15 -7.65 4.54
CA ILE A 210 -7.44 -7.30 3.31
C ILE A 210 -6.61 -6.01 3.45
N ASN A 211 -6.89 -5.14 4.43
CA ASN A 211 -6.08 -3.94 4.68
C ASN A 211 -4.76 -4.26 5.39
N LEU A 212 -4.63 -5.44 6.02
CA LEU A 212 -3.44 -5.89 6.72
C LEU A 212 -2.59 -6.85 5.88
N LEU A 213 -3.17 -7.55 4.91
CA LEU A 213 -2.42 -8.51 4.09
C LEU A 213 -1.27 -7.81 3.32
N PRO A 214 -0.12 -8.49 3.12
CA PRO A 214 0.94 -7.98 2.26
C PRO A 214 0.40 -7.56 0.90
N GLY A 215 0.85 -6.40 0.40
CA GLY A 215 0.28 -5.77 -0.81
C GLY A 215 0.21 -6.68 -2.03
N HIS A 216 1.33 -7.34 -2.36
CA HIS A 216 1.43 -8.29 -3.46
C HIS A 216 0.45 -9.48 -3.32
N LEU A 217 0.21 -9.93 -2.09
CA LEU A 217 -0.77 -10.97 -1.80
C LEU A 217 -2.18 -10.44 -2.03
N ALA A 218 -2.54 -9.30 -1.42
CA ALA A 218 -3.84 -8.66 -1.61
C ALA A 218 -4.15 -8.38 -3.10
N PHE A 219 -3.16 -7.89 -3.84
CA PHE A 219 -3.28 -7.66 -5.28
C PHE A 219 -3.48 -8.97 -6.05
N GLY A 220 -2.73 -10.01 -5.72
CA GLY A 220 -2.84 -11.31 -6.37
C GLY A 220 -4.18 -12.01 -6.11
N ILE A 221 -4.71 -11.89 -4.90
CA ILE A 221 -6.07 -12.29 -4.50
C ILE A 221 -7.09 -11.57 -5.39
N MET A 222 -7.03 -10.23 -5.44
CA MET A 222 -7.92 -9.41 -6.28
C MET A 222 -7.85 -9.80 -7.76
N ARG A 223 -6.64 -9.96 -8.31
CA ARG A 223 -6.42 -10.36 -9.71
C ARG A 223 -7.08 -11.69 -10.02
N ARG A 224 -7.01 -12.65 -9.10
CA ARG A 224 -7.62 -13.96 -9.28
C ARG A 224 -9.14 -13.86 -9.36
N PHE A 225 -9.75 -13.10 -8.45
CA PHE A 225 -11.19 -12.82 -8.50
C PHE A 225 -11.59 -12.19 -9.83
N ILE A 226 -10.89 -11.13 -10.24
CA ILE A 226 -11.11 -10.45 -11.51
C ILE A 226 -11.01 -11.43 -12.69
N SER A 227 -9.96 -12.26 -12.72
CA SER A 227 -9.74 -13.20 -13.83
C SER A 227 -10.81 -14.29 -13.87
N LYS A 228 -11.29 -14.74 -12.70
CA LYS A 228 -12.41 -15.69 -12.58
C LYS A 228 -13.69 -15.08 -13.17
N VAL A 229 -14.05 -13.86 -12.76
CA VAL A 229 -15.28 -13.19 -13.20
C VAL A 229 -15.25 -12.83 -14.68
N VAL A 230 -14.12 -12.32 -15.18
CA VAL A 230 -13.97 -11.94 -16.60
C VAL A 230 -13.77 -13.18 -17.50
N GLY A 231 -13.41 -14.33 -16.95
CA GLY A 231 -13.16 -15.56 -17.72
C GLY A 231 -11.87 -15.55 -18.53
N LYS A 232 -10.95 -14.61 -18.29
CA LYS A 232 -9.63 -14.53 -18.93
C LYS A 232 -8.58 -13.90 -18.02
N SER A 233 -7.31 -14.20 -18.31
CA SER A 233 -6.18 -13.55 -17.64
C SER A 233 -6.08 -12.09 -18.08
N ILE A 234 -5.88 -11.18 -17.13
CA ILE A 234 -5.72 -9.75 -17.38
C ILE A 234 -4.32 -9.31 -16.92
N PRO A 235 -3.58 -8.53 -17.73
CA PRO A 235 -2.28 -7.99 -17.35
C PRO A 235 -2.33 -7.22 -16.03
N ASN A 236 -1.34 -7.43 -15.16
CA ASN A 236 -1.26 -6.77 -13.85
C ASN A 236 -1.29 -5.24 -13.96
N ASP A 237 -0.54 -4.69 -14.92
CA ASP A 237 -0.46 -3.24 -15.13
C ASP A 237 -1.80 -2.65 -15.55
N GLU A 238 -2.59 -3.38 -16.35
CA GLU A 238 -3.92 -2.93 -16.76
C GLU A 238 -4.85 -2.79 -15.56
N ILE A 239 -4.88 -3.79 -14.67
CA ILE A 239 -5.67 -3.75 -13.43
C ILE A 239 -5.20 -2.59 -12.55
N ARG A 240 -3.89 -2.46 -12.33
CA ARG A 240 -3.31 -1.42 -11.46
C ARG A 240 -3.61 -0.02 -11.98
N LEU A 241 -3.37 0.23 -13.27
CA LEU A 241 -3.59 1.53 -13.89
C LEU A 241 -5.06 1.93 -13.85
N TYR A 242 -5.97 1.01 -14.21
CA TYR A 242 -7.39 1.30 -14.16
C TYR A 242 -7.86 1.58 -12.72
N LEU A 243 -7.58 0.66 -11.78
CA LEU A 243 -8.05 0.78 -10.39
C LEU A 243 -7.48 2.04 -9.72
N SER A 244 -6.20 2.33 -9.96
CA SER A 244 -5.54 3.55 -9.48
C SER A 244 -6.23 4.82 -9.97
N ARG A 245 -6.80 4.83 -11.19
CA ARG A 245 -7.57 5.98 -11.68
C ARG A 245 -8.94 6.08 -11.02
N VAL A 246 -9.70 4.99 -11.00
CA VAL A 246 -11.11 5.02 -10.61
C VAL A 246 -11.31 5.12 -9.10
N VAL A 247 -10.37 4.61 -8.31
CA VAL A 247 -10.49 4.60 -6.84
C VAL A 247 -10.58 6.02 -6.29
N TRP A 248 -9.85 6.99 -6.86
CA TRP A 248 -9.83 8.37 -6.37
C TRP A 248 -10.96 9.26 -6.84
N GLN A 249 -11.64 8.86 -7.91
CA GLN A 249 -12.75 9.59 -8.49
C GLN A 249 -14.06 9.24 -7.78
N LEU A 250 -14.22 7.96 -7.41
CA LEU A 250 -15.53 7.42 -7.05
C LEU A 250 -15.59 6.76 -5.66
N VAL A 251 -14.45 6.42 -5.03
CA VAL A 251 -14.45 5.87 -3.66
C VAL A 251 -14.44 7.01 -2.64
N LYS A 252 -15.45 7.01 -1.76
CA LYS A 252 -15.63 8.03 -0.71
C LYS A 252 -15.36 7.51 0.70
N THR A 253 -14.58 6.43 0.85
CA THR A 253 -14.27 5.89 2.18
C THR A 253 -13.41 6.86 2.99
N ARG A 254 -13.53 6.80 4.32
CA ARG A 254 -12.77 7.65 5.25
C ARG A 254 -11.26 7.53 5.02
N ASN A 255 -10.76 6.32 4.72
CA ASN A 255 -9.34 6.06 4.49
C ASN A 255 -8.83 6.71 3.19
N HIS A 256 -9.60 6.62 2.10
CA HIS A 256 -9.27 7.27 0.83
C HIS A 256 -9.25 8.79 0.96
N ASN A 257 -10.30 9.35 1.56
CA ASN A 257 -10.38 10.79 1.79
C ASN A 257 -9.28 11.30 2.73
N SER A 258 -8.95 10.53 3.77
CA SER A 258 -7.87 10.86 4.71
C SER A 258 -6.51 10.89 3.99
N LEU A 259 -6.18 9.86 3.20
CA LEU A 259 -4.93 9.78 2.45
C LEU A 259 -4.83 10.91 1.43
N LYS A 260 -5.88 11.11 0.61
CA LYS A 260 -5.96 12.21 -0.38
C LYS A 260 -5.73 13.57 0.29
N ARG A 261 -6.38 13.84 1.43
CA ARG A 261 -6.20 15.08 2.18
C ARG A 261 -4.79 15.24 2.75
N ARG A 262 -4.24 14.18 3.37
CA ARG A 262 -2.89 14.20 3.97
C ARG A 262 -1.82 14.46 2.91
N LEU A 263 -1.89 13.77 1.78
CA LEU A 263 -0.94 13.93 0.69
C LEU A 263 -0.98 15.33 0.08
N ARG A 264 -2.19 15.84 -0.20
CA ARG A 264 -2.38 17.21 -0.69
C ARG A 264 -1.87 18.26 0.28
N LYS A 265 -2.09 18.07 1.58
CA LYS A 265 -1.57 18.97 2.62
C LYS A 265 -0.04 18.93 2.67
N ALA A 266 0.56 17.74 2.55
CA ALA A 266 2.01 17.58 2.53
C ALA A 266 2.65 18.29 1.32
N VAL A 267 2.07 18.14 0.13
CA VAL A 267 2.56 18.81 -1.09
C VAL A 267 2.48 20.34 -0.96
N ARG A 268 1.32 20.88 -0.55
CA ARG A 268 1.18 22.34 -0.32
C ARG A 268 2.19 22.89 0.67
N GLU A 269 2.50 22.11 1.71
CA GLU A 269 3.50 22.53 2.68
C GLU A 269 4.91 22.54 2.10
N ALA A 270 5.25 21.56 1.26
CA ALA A 270 6.52 21.56 0.54
C ALA A 270 6.62 22.74 -0.44
N GLU A 271 5.54 23.09 -1.15
CA GLU A 271 5.46 24.27 -2.02
C GLU A 271 5.75 25.57 -1.26
N ARG A 272 5.13 25.76 -0.08
CA ARG A 272 5.36 26.94 0.76
C ARG A 272 6.81 27.07 1.21
N ILE A 273 7.41 25.98 1.67
CA ILE A 273 8.81 25.98 2.12
C ILE A 273 9.74 26.35 0.97
N ARG A 274 9.49 25.78 -0.22
CA ARG A 274 10.26 26.11 -1.42
C ARG A 274 10.15 27.59 -1.80
N GLN A 275 8.95 28.15 -1.76
CA GLN A 275 8.72 29.57 -2.07
C GLN A 275 9.43 30.48 -1.06
N ALA A 276 9.40 30.14 0.24
CA ALA A 276 10.10 30.89 1.28
C ALA A 276 11.62 30.90 1.06
N SER A 277 12.20 29.75 0.70
CA SER A 277 13.64 29.66 0.39
C SER A 277 14.04 30.49 -0.82
N ASN A 278 13.23 30.51 -1.89
CA ASN A 278 13.51 31.29 -3.09
C ASN A 278 13.37 32.81 -2.86
N GLY A 279 12.43 33.24 -2.00
CA GLY A 279 12.24 34.64 -1.66
C GLY A 279 13.42 35.25 -0.89
N GLN A 280 14.04 34.48 0.01
CA GLN A 280 15.23 34.92 0.76
C GLN A 280 16.48 35.09 -0.13
N THR A 281 16.60 34.31 -1.21
CA THR A 281 17.73 34.45 -2.13
C THR A 281 17.66 35.75 -2.93
N GLN A 282 16.45 36.22 -3.30
CA GLN A 282 16.27 37.43 -4.10
C GLN A 282 16.45 38.73 -3.28
N SER A 283 16.17 38.73 -1.98
CA SER A 283 16.40 39.90 -1.13
C SER A 283 17.89 40.18 -0.89
N ASN A 284 18.72 39.13 -0.83
CA ASN A 284 20.15 39.25 -0.56
C ASN A 284 20.99 39.65 -1.79
N THR A 285 20.44 39.58 -3.01
CA THR A 285 21.13 40.01 -4.24
C THR A 285 20.93 41.49 -4.57
N ASN A 286 20.04 42.18 -3.86
CA ASN A 286 19.72 43.60 -4.07
C ASN A 286 20.25 44.51 -2.94
N SER A 287 21.13 43.99 -2.07
CA SER A 287 21.85 44.73 -1.02
C SER A 287 23.33 44.77 -1.36
#